data_AF-A0A3P7ND31-F1
#
_entry.id   AF-A0A3P7ND31-F1
#
_cell.length_a   1.000
_cell.length_b   1.000
_cell.length_c   1.000
_cell.angle_alpha   90.00
_cell.angle_beta   90.00
_cell.angle_gamma   90.00
#
_symmetry.space_group_name_H-M   'P 1'
#
loop_
_entity.id
_entity.type
_entity.pdbx_description
1 polymer ?
#
loop_
_entity_poly.entity_id
_entity_poly.type
_entity_poly.pdbx_seq_one_letter_code
_entity_poly.pdbx_strand_id
1 'polypeptide(L)'
;MNEDADICSGRLTIEGRVVKRADCRPPQSADYMRMKIKQIERSSQPKRYVKQMEKAEVKFKPIAAHAEMAAREKQKKEGAKTVRADKDIVRQAIFHAFEKHQYYRLIDLQKLTNQPPGFVKEILTEIAVYNTMPPHKSMWELKPEYRNYGSNYKKEPTV
;
A
#
# COMPACT_ATOMS: atom_id res chain seq x y z
N MET A 1 6.18 -26.50 27.24
CA MET A 1 5.61 -25.23 26.74
C MET A 1 5.29 -24.39 27.96
N ASN A 2 6.18 -23.44 28.22
CA ASN A 2 6.16 -22.25 29.07
C ASN A 2 5.16 -22.21 30.26
N GLU A 3 5.68 -22.51 31.45
CA GLU A 3 5.17 -22.01 32.73
C GLU A 3 6.09 -20.89 33.21
N ASP A 4 6.06 -19.74 32.53
CA ASP A 4 6.69 -18.52 33.03
C ASP A 4 5.73 -17.86 34.02
N ALA A 5 5.63 -18.44 35.22
CA ALA A 5 5.09 -17.73 36.37
C ALA A 5 6.18 -16.79 36.86
N ASP A 6 5.93 -15.47 36.79
CA ASP A 6 6.82 -14.44 37.33
C ASP A 6 7.27 -14.80 38.75
N ILE A 7 8.52 -15.22 38.91
CA ILE A 7 9.13 -15.51 40.21
C ILE A 7 9.35 -14.16 40.88
N CYS A 8 8.38 -13.70 41.65
CA CYS A 8 8.55 -12.58 42.57
C CYS A 8 9.61 -12.99 43.61
N SER A 9 10.86 -12.56 43.40
CA SER A 9 11.99 -12.85 44.28
C SER A 9 11.88 -12.04 45.58
N GLY A 10 11.03 -12.52 46.49
CA GLY A 10 10.96 -12.06 47.87
C GLY A 10 11.46 -13.14 48.83
N ARG A 11 11.97 -12.74 50.00
CA ARG A 11 12.30 -13.66 51.08
C ARG A 11 11.00 -14.17 51.70
N LEU A 12 10.68 -15.46 51.51
CA LEU A 12 9.51 -16.08 52.11
C LEU A 12 9.71 -16.25 53.63
N THR A 13 8.85 -15.62 54.43
CA THR A 13 8.84 -15.74 55.90
C THR A 13 7.45 -16.12 56.40
N ILE A 14 7.40 -16.82 57.54
CA ILE A 14 6.15 -17.22 58.20
C ILE A 14 5.97 -16.32 59.42
N GLU A 15 4.98 -15.42 59.38
CA GLU A 15 4.72 -14.44 60.46
C GLU A 15 4.06 -15.07 61.70
N GLY A 16 3.24 -16.11 61.53
CA GLY A 16 2.61 -16.83 62.64
C GLY A 16 1.23 -17.42 62.33
N ARG A 17 0.55 -17.92 63.37
CA ARG A 17 -0.78 -18.54 63.28
C ARG A 17 -1.87 -17.56 63.69
N VAL A 18 -2.90 -17.39 62.87
CA VAL A 18 -4.08 -16.57 63.21
C VAL A 18 -4.92 -17.29 64.27
N VAL A 19 -5.00 -16.71 65.48
CA VAL A 19 -5.72 -17.30 66.62
C VAL A 19 -7.17 -16.83 66.70
N LYS A 20 -7.42 -15.54 66.43
CA LYS A 20 -8.76 -14.94 66.47
C LYS A 20 -8.90 -13.89 65.37
N ARG A 21 -10.13 -13.69 64.90
CA ARG A 21 -10.50 -12.61 63.98
C ARG A 21 -11.44 -11.65 64.70
N ALA A 22 -11.32 -10.37 64.40
CA ALA A 22 -12.18 -9.32 64.94
C ALA A 22 -12.51 -8.33 63.82
N ASP A 23 -13.75 -7.84 63.83
CA ASP A 23 -14.23 -6.83 62.90
C ASP A 23 -14.34 -5.48 63.59
N CYS A 24 -13.75 -4.45 62.98
CA CYS A 24 -13.90 -3.08 63.45
C CYS A 24 -15.24 -2.52 62.97
N ARG A 25 -16.14 -2.18 63.90
CA ARG A 25 -17.41 -1.52 63.59
C ARG A 25 -17.35 -0.04 64.01
N PRO A 26 -17.74 0.89 63.12
CA PRO A 26 -17.80 2.30 63.46
C PRO A 26 -18.98 2.57 64.42
N PRO A 27 -18.88 3.59 65.28
CA PRO A 27 -19.97 4.00 66.14
C PRO A 27 -21.12 4.60 65.31
N GLN A 28 -22.36 4.44 65.78
CA GLN A 28 -23.55 5.03 65.17
C GLN A 28 -23.64 6.54 65.49
N SER A 29 -22.65 7.31 65.02
CA SER A 29 -22.60 8.76 65.15
C SER A 29 -23.14 9.44 63.89
N ALA A 30 -23.73 10.62 64.05
CA ALA A 30 -24.17 11.46 62.95
C ALA A 30 -23.02 11.80 61.98
N ASP A 31 -21.79 11.93 62.50
CA ASP A 31 -20.60 12.25 61.71
C ASP A 31 -20.26 11.12 60.73
N TYR A 32 -20.35 9.87 61.20
CA TYR A 32 -20.13 8.68 60.38
C TYR A 32 -21.21 8.57 59.29
N MET A 33 -22.47 8.85 59.62
CA MET A 33 -23.55 8.86 58.64
C MET A 33 -23.34 9.93 57.56
N ARG A 34 -22.92 11.15 57.95
CA ARG A 34 -22.58 12.22 56.99
C ARG A 34 -21.41 11.82 56.09
N MET A 35 -20.38 11.17 56.63
CA MET A 35 -19.28 10.64 55.84
C MET A 35 -19.74 9.59 54.83
N LYS A 36 -20.59 8.64 55.25
CA LYS A 36 -21.13 7.60 54.37
C LYS A 36 -22.01 8.15 53.26
N ILE A 37 -22.84 9.16 53.54
CA ILE A 37 -23.66 9.83 52.52
C ILE A 37 -22.77 10.47 51.44
N LYS A 38 -21.71 11.21 51.83
CA LYS A 38 -20.75 11.80 50.89
C LYS A 38 -20.00 10.77 50.05
N GLN A 39 -19.66 9.62 50.64
CA GLN A 39 -19.01 8.53 49.92
C GLN A 39 -19.94 7.93 48.87
N ILE A 40 -21.21 7.69 49.24
CA ILE A 40 -22.24 7.18 48.32
C ILE A 40 -22.41 8.17 47.17
N GLU A 41 -22.66 9.45 47.45
CA GLU A 41 -22.82 10.50 46.44
C GLU A 41 -21.66 10.53 45.43
N ARG A 42 -20.41 10.49 45.91
CA ARG A 42 -19.21 10.45 45.03
C ARG A 42 -19.15 9.19 44.17
N SER A 43 -19.51 8.04 44.73
CA SER A 43 -19.49 6.75 44.01
C SER A 43 -20.68 6.55 43.08
N SER A 44 -21.82 7.19 43.39
CA SER A 44 -23.07 7.10 42.64
C SER A 44 -23.07 7.95 41.37
N GLN A 45 -22.11 8.87 41.22
CA GLN A 45 -21.96 9.65 39.99
C GLN A 45 -21.40 8.78 38.86
N PRO A 46 -22.14 8.60 37.75
CA PRO A 46 -21.67 7.80 36.62
C PRO A 46 -20.52 8.51 35.89
N LYS A 47 -19.46 7.77 35.54
CA LYS A 47 -18.29 8.32 34.81
C LYS A 47 -18.65 8.84 33.41
N ARG A 48 -19.77 8.41 32.85
CA ARG A 48 -20.26 8.80 31.52
C ARG A 48 -21.74 9.16 31.63
N TYR A 49 -22.12 10.25 30.99
CA TYR A 49 -23.49 10.71 30.95
C TYR A 49 -23.86 11.03 29.49
N VAL A 50 -25.07 10.65 29.10
CA VAL A 50 -25.59 10.94 27.76
C VAL A 50 -26.16 12.35 27.79
N LYS A 51 -25.57 13.26 27.02
CA LYS A 51 -26.15 14.58 26.74
C LYS A 51 -27.08 14.44 25.54
N GLN A 52 -28.36 14.73 25.72
CA GLN A 52 -29.25 14.90 24.58
C GLN A 52 -28.87 16.18 23.84
N MET A 53 -28.70 16.09 22.53
CA MET A 53 -28.43 17.25 21.68
C MET A 53 -29.76 17.77 21.15
N GLU A 54 -30.00 19.08 21.28
CA GLU A 54 -31.22 19.72 20.79
C GLU A 54 -31.28 19.75 19.26
N LYS A 55 -30.13 19.84 18.60
CA LYS A 55 -30.01 19.84 17.14
C LYS A 55 -28.87 18.93 16.69
N ALA A 56 -29.15 18.11 15.69
CA ALA A 56 -28.13 17.26 15.08
C ALA A 56 -27.14 18.13 14.27
N GLU A 57 -25.84 17.99 14.55
CA GLU A 57 -24.79 18.62 13.76
C GLU A 57 -24.74 17.96 12.38
N VAL A 58 -24.84 18.77 11.31
CA VAL A 58 -24.76 18.28 9.93
C VAL A 58 -23.31 17.92 9.62
N LYS A 59 -22.94 16.68 9.92
CA LYS A 59 -21.60 16.17 9.63
C LYS A 59 -21.48 15.83 8.14
N PHE A 60 -20.91 16.75 7.37
CA PHE A 60 -20.50 16.46 5.99
C PHE A 60 -19.30 15.51 6.06
N LYS A 61 -19.54 14.20 5.91
CA LYS A 61 -18.45 13.23 5.82
C LYS A 61 -17.80 13.42 4.44
N PRO A 62 -16.48 13.64 4.34
CA PRO A 62 -15.83 13.56 3.04
C PRO A 62 -16.09 12.16 2.49
N ILE A 63 -16.76 12.09 1.34
CA ILE A 63 -16.94 10.85 0.61
C ILE A 63 -15.54 10.48 0.12
N ALA A 64 -14.88 9.57 0.83
CA ALA A 64 -13.62 9.01 0.36
C ALA A 64 -13.91 8.44 -1.03
N ALA A 65 -13.28 9.01 -2.05
CA ALA A 65 -13.33 8.44 -3.38
C ALA A 65 -12.78 7.01 -3.26
N HIS A 66 -13.67 6.01 -3.36
CA HIS A 66 -13.30 4.61 -3.28
C HIS A 66 -12.19 4.34 -4.31
N ALA A 67 -11.21 3.48 -3.98
CA ALA A 67 -10.10 3.18 -4.88
C ALA A 67 -10.57 2.77 -6.28
N GLU A 68 -11.73 2.12 -6.34
CA GLU A 68 -12.41 1.74 -7.58
C GLU A 68 -12.95 2.93 -8.40
N MET A 69 -13.46 3.98 -7.75
CA MET A 69 -13.88 5.22 -8.45
C MET A 69 -12.66 5.91 -9.06
N ALA A 70 -11.55 5.99 -8.33
CA ALA A 70 -10.30 6.53 -8.84
C ALA A 70 -9.72 5.67 -9.98
N ALA A 71 -9.77 4.34 -9.86
CA ALA A 71 -9.35 3.41 -10.91
C ALA A 71 -10.22 3.53 -12.17
N ARG A 72 -11.54 3.70 -12.02
CA ARG A 72 -12.47 3.91 -13.14
C ARG A 72 -12.18 5.21 -13.89
N GLU A 73 -11.88 6.28 -13.17
CA GLU A 73 -11.48 7.56 -13.78
C GLU A 73 -10.12 7.48 -14.48
N LYS A 74 -9.16 6.73 -13.94
CA LYS A 74 -7.88 6.44 -14.62
C LYS A 74 -8.10 5.62 -15.89
N GLN A 75 -8.90 4.54 -15.83
CA GLN A 75 -9.20 3.73 -17.01
C GLN A 75 -9.94 4.49 -18.10
N LYS A 76 -10.79 5.48 -17.77
CA LYS A 76 -11.41 6.35 -18.79
C LYS A 76 -10.39 7.25 -19.50
N LYS A 77 -9.35 7.70 -18.80
CA LYS A 77 -8.28 8.54 -19.37
C LYS A 77 -7.26 7.73 -20.16
N GLU A 78 -6.89 6.55 -19.66
CA GLU A 78 -5.86 5.68 -20.25
C GLU A 78 -6.43 4.68 -21.28
N GLY A 79 -7.72 4.34 -21.17
CA GLY A 79 -8.44 3.42 -22.07
C GLY A 79 -8.89 4.07 -23.38
N ALA A 80 -8.39 5.25 -23.72
CA ALA A 80 -8.56 5.82 -25.05
C ALA A 80 -8.02 4.80 -26.05
N LYS A 81 -8.90 4.29 -26.92
CA LYS A 81 -8.54 3.34 -27.98
C LYS A 81 -7.41 3.97 -28.78
N THR A 82 -6.21 3.43 -28.61
CA THR A 82 -5.02 3.89 -29.32
C THR A 82 -5.30 3.81 -30.82
N VAL A 83 -5.38 4.96 -31.47
CA VAL A 83 -5.56 5.03 -32.92
C VAL A 83 -4.30 4.52 -33.58
N ARG A 84 -4.46 3.67 -34.61
CA ARG A 84 -3.32 3.18 -35.39
C ARG A 84 -2.62 4.39 -36.03
N ALA A 85 -1.36 4.59 -35.65
CA ALA A 85 -0.51 5.56 -36.31
C ALA A 85 0.04 4.97 -37.63
N ASP A 86 0.63 5.82 -38.46
CA ASP A 86 1.26 5.38 -39.70
C ASP A 86 2.42 4.40 -39.42
N LYS A 87 2.57 3.42 -40.30
CA LYS A 87 3.50 2.30 -40.14
C LYS A 87 4.95 2.78 -40.02
N ASP A 88 5.32 3.80 -40.79
CA ASP A 88 6.68 4.35 -40.81
C ASP A 88 7.01 5.10 -39.51
N ILE A 89 6.04 5.80 -38.92
CA ILE A 89 6.22 6.51 -37.64
C ILE A 89 6.45 5.49 -36.51
N VAL A 90 5.65 4.43 -36.48
CA VAL A 90 5.77 3.37 -35.47
C VAL A 90 7.07 2.60 -35.65
N ARG A 91 7.49 2.33 -36.89
CA ARG A 91 8.79 1.74 -37.21
C ARG A 91 9.94 2.57 -36.66
N GLN A 92 9.93 3.88 -36.89
CA GLN A 92 10.97 4.78 -36.36
C GLN A 92 10.98 4.82 -34.83
N ALA A 93 9.80 4.82 -34.19
CA ALA A 93 9.69 4.77 -32.73
C ALA A 93 10.23 3.46 -32.16
N ILE A 94 10.01 2.33 -32.84
CA ILE A 94 10.57 1.03 -32.45
C ILE A 94 12.10 1.04 -32.56
N PHE A 95 12.67 1.60 -33.64
CA PHE A 95 14.13 1.74 -33.75
C PHE A 95 14.71 2.58 -32.61
N HIS A 96 14.09 3.72 -32.29
CA HIS A 96 14.53 4.55 -31.16
C HIS A 96 14.42 3.84 -29.80
N ALA A 97 13.44 2.95 -29.62
CA ALA A 97 13.38 2.11 -28.42
C ALA A 97 14.59 1.17 -28.36
N PHE A 98 14.90 0.48 -29.47
CA PHE A 98 16.02 -0.46 -29.56
C PHE A 98 17.42 0.19 -29.44
N GLU A 99 17.54 1.50 -29.68
CA GLU A 99 18.77 2.24 -29.35
C GLU A 99 19.07 2.22 -27.84
N LYS A 100 18.05 2.19 -27.00
CA LYS A 100 18.20 2.21 -25.53
C LYS A 100 18.44 0.81 -24.96
N HIS A 101 17.74 -0.20 -25.47
CA HIS A 101 17.89 -1.58 -25.03
C HIS A 101 17.81 -2.54 -26.21
N GLN A 102 18.71 -3.52 -26.25
CA GLN A 102 18.78 -4.50 -27.33
C GLN A 102 17.58 -5.46 -27.39
N TYR A 103 16.96 -5.74 -26.25
CA TYR A 103 15.88 -6.72 -26.12
C TYR A 103 14.65 -6.08 -25.48
N TYR A 104 13.49 -6.25 -26.10
CA TYR A 104 12.22 -5.76 -25.56
C TYR A 104 11.13 -6.82 -25.57
N ARG A 105 10.23 -6.79 -24.58
CA ARG A 105 8.99 -7.57 -24.63
C ARG A 105 7.94 -6.82 -25.44
N LEU A 106 7.01 -7.56 -26.04
CA LEU A 106 5.91 -6.99 -26.83
C LEU A 106 5.05 -6.02 -26.00
N ILE A 107 4.86 -6.27 -24.70
CA ILE A 107 4.07 -5.41 -23.80
C ILE A 107 4.75 -4.06 -23.58
N ASP A 108 6.07 -4.04 -23.50
CA ASP A 108 6.84 -2.82 -23.25
C ASP A 108 6.85 -1.94 -24.51
N LEU A 109 6.97 -2.56 -25.70
CA LEU A 109 6.85 -1.84 -26.99
C LEU A 109 5.45 -1.26 -27.21
N GLN A 110 4.39 -1.96 -26.79
CA GLN A 110 3.02 -1.42 -26.83
C GLN A 110 2.88 -0.14 -26.00
N LYS A 111 3.44 -0.12 -24.79
CA LYS A 111 3.41 1.04 -23.90
C LYS A 111 4.23 2.21 -24.43
N LEU A 112 5.39 1.94 -25.04
CA LEU A 112 6.24 2.98 -25.59
C LEU A 112 5.66 3.61 -26.86
N THR A 113 5.03 2.80 -27.71
CA THR A 113 4.46 3.25 -28.99
C THR A 113 3.00 3.71 -28.86
N ASN A 114 2.33 3.37 -27.76
CA ASN A 114 0.88 3.51 -27.59
C ASN A 114 0.12 2.95 -28.79
N GLN A 115 0.49 1.75 -29.26
CA GLN A 115 -0.14 1.08 -30.39
C GLN A 115 -0.72 -0.29 -30.00
N PRO A 116 -1.78 -0.77 -30.68
CA PRO A 116 -2.35 -2.08 -30.40
C PRO A 116 -1.34 -3.23 -30.60
N PRO A 117 -1.40 -4.30 -29.77
CA PRO A 117 -0.45 -5.43 -29.82
C PRO A 117 -0.32 -6.09 -31.20
N GLY A 118 -1.44 -6.21 -31.93
CA GLY A 118 -1.46 -6.81 -33.26
C GLY A 118 -0.63 -6.00 -34.26
N PHE A 119 -0.80 -4.68 -34.26
CA PHE A 119 -0.13 -3.78 -35.20
C PHE A 119 1.38 -3.69 -34.94
N VAL A 120 1.77 -3.61 -33.65
CA VAL A 120 3.19 -3.66 -33.27
C VAL A 120 3.82 -4.99 -33.68
N LYS A 121 3.10 -6.11 -33.52
CA LYS A 121 3.59 -7.43 -33.92
C LYS A 121 3.78 -7.55 -35.43
N GLU A 122 2.88 -7.02 -36.25
CA GLU A 122 3.01 -6.97 -37.72
C GLU A 122 4.29 -6.24 -38.14
N ILE A 123 4.56 -5.07 -37.55
CA ILE A 123 5.78 -4.31 -37.85
C ILE A 123 7.03 -5.06 -37.37
N LEU A 124 6.97 -5.65 -36.17
CA LEU A 124 8.08 -6.43 -35.62
C LEU A 124 8.40 -7.66 -36.46
N THR A 125 7.41 -8.33 -37.08
CA THR A 125 7.68 -9.46 -37.98
C THR A 125 8.49 -9.07 -39.22
N GLU A 126 8.46 -7.80 -39.63
CA GLU A 126 9.25 -7.30 -40.76
C GLU A 126 10.70 -6.99 -40.36
N ILE A 127 10.91 -6.35 -39.20
CA ILE A 127 12.21 -5.75 -38.81
C ILE A 127 12.95 -6.48 -37.69
N ALA A 128 12.29 -7.34 -36.93
CA ALA A 128 12.81 -7.96 -35.71
C ALA A 128 12.68 -9.50 -35.75
N VAL A 129 13.41 -10.14 -34.84
CA VAL A 129 13.41 -11.60 -34.60
C VAL A 129 12.86 -11.86 -33.20
N TYR A 130 12.02 -12.89 -33.08
CA TYR A 130 11.45 -13.32 -31.81
C TYR A 130 12.33 -14.40 -31.19
N ASN A 131 12.84 -14.16 -29.98
CA ASN A 131 13.68 -15.11 -29.28
C ASN A 131 12.84 -16.08 -28.42
N THR A 132 13.00 -17.37 -28.66
CA THR A 132 12.31 -18.46 -27.94
C THR A 132 13.17 -19.11 -26.86
N MET A 133 14.47 -18.85 -26.84
CA MET A 133 15.43 -19.46 -25.93
C MET A 133 15.74 -18.52 -24.73
N PRO A 134 15.94 -19.07 -23.51
CA PRO A 134 16.51 -18.32 -22.40
C PRO A 134 17.92 -17.81 -22.76
N PRO A 135 18.40 -16.67 -22.25
CA PRO A 135 17.84 -15.81 -21.19
C PRO A 135 16.80 -14.77 -21.65
N HIS A 136 16.66 -14.53 -22.96
CA HIS A 136 15.76 -13.49 -23.52
C HIS A 136 14.47 -14.10 -24.13
N LYS A 137 13.95 -15.14 -23.48
CA LYS A 137 12.72 -15.83 -23.94
C LYS A 137 11.55 -14.85 -24.00
N SER A 138 10.82 -14.90 -25.11
CA SER A 138 9.68 -14.03 -25.40
C SER A 138 10.02 -12.55 -25.59
N MET A 139 11.27 -12.23 -25.90
CA MET A 139 11.72 -10.89 -26.29
C MET A 139 11.96 -10.80 -27.79
N TRP A 140 11.86 -9.58 -28.30
CA TRP A 140 12.19 -9.21 -29.66
C TRP A 140 13.56 -8.53 -29.69
N GLU A 141 14.34 -8.83 -30.73
CA GLU A 141 15.58 -8.14 -31.07
C GLU A 141 15.56 -7.72 -32.54
N LEU A 142 16.22 -6.62 -32.91
CA LEU A 142 16.31 -6.22 -34.31
C LEU A 142 17.10 -7.24 -35.14
N LYS A 143 16.68 -7.44 -36.39
CA LYS A 143 17.48 -8.20 -37.37
C LYS A 143 18.87 -7.58 -37.51
N PRO A 144 19.91 -8.40 -37.79
CA PRO A 144 21.28 -7.91 -37.92
C PRO A 144 21.46 -6.85 -39.02
N GLU A 145 20.59 -6.83 -40.03
CA GLU A 145 20.57 -5.83 -41.09
C GLU A 145 20.21 -4.42 -40.61
N TYR A 146 19.42 -4.32 -39.54
CA TYR A 146 18.99 -3.04 -38.95
C TYR A 146 19.77 -2.71 -37.66
N ARG A 147 20.85 -3.44 -37.42
CA ARG A 147 21.58 -3.46 -36.17
C ARG A 147 22.82 -2.55 -36.25
N ASN A 148 22.66 -1.27 -35.94
CA ASN A 148 23.74 -0.27 -35.96
C ASN A 148 24.58 -0.24 -34.66
N TYR A 149 25.04 -1.38 -34.13
CA TYR A 149 25.90 -1.37 -32.91
C TYR A 149 27.38 -1.04 -33.16
N GLY A 150 27.75 -0.52 -34.32
CA GLY A 150 29.15 -0.21 -34.63
C GLY A 150 29.32 0.94 -35.61
N SER A 151 29.27 2.18 -35.11
CA SER A 151 29.95 3.36 -35.72
C SER A 151 29.69 4.69 -34.98
N ASN A 152 29.46 4.75 -33.67
CA ASN A 152 29.36 6.03 -32.96
C ASN A 152 29.98 6.02 -31.55
N TYR A 153 31.23 5.57 -31.45
CA TYR A 153 32.13 5.96 -30.36
C TYR A 153 33.49 6.31 -30.98
N LYS A 154 33.59 7.57 -31.43
CA LYS A 154 34.78 8.42 -31.64
C LYS A 154 34.42 9.49 -32.67
N LYS A 155 33.83 10.59 -32.19
CA LYS A 155 34.10 11.89 -32.78
C LYS A 155 35.13 12.56 -31.87
N GLU A 156 36.40 12.37 -32.21
CA GLU A 156 37.45 13.27 -31.72
C GLU A 156 37.24 14.64 -32.39
N PRO A 157 37.32 15.75 -31.65
CA PRO A 157 37.27 17.07 -32.24
C PRO A 157 38.64 17.44 -32.80
N THR A 158 38.77 17.45 -34.12
CA THR A 158 39.73 18.29 -34.84
C THR A 158 38.97 19.52 -35.33
N VAL A 159 39.17 20.67 -34.68
CA VAL A 159 40.05 21.78 -35.10
C VAL A 159 40.43 22.57 -33.86
#